data_AF-A0A966YZ12-F1
#
_entry.id   AF-A0A966YZ12-F1
#
_cell.length_a   1.000
_cell.length_b   1.000
_cell.length_c   1.000
_cell.angle_alpha   90.00
_cell.angle_beta   90.00
_cell.angle_gamma   90.00
#
_symmetry.space_group_name_H-M   'P 1'
#
loop_
_entity.id
_entity.type
_entity.pdbx_description
1 polymer ?
#
loop_
_entity_poly.entity_id
_entity_poly.type
_entity_poly.pdbx_seq_one_letter_code
_entity_poly.pdbx_strand_id
1 'polypeptide(L)' 'MLPSFPPAVLALADGSIFSGQSIGAPGETSGEVVFNTAL' A
#
# COMPACT_ATOMS: atom_id res chain seq x y z
N MET A 1 -16.12 4.24 -17.97
CA MET A 1 -16.17 4.01 -16.52
C MET A 1 -14.74 3.81 -16.06
N LEU A 2 -14.30 4.46 -14.98
CA LEU A 2 -12.96 4.20 -14.43
C LEU A 2 -12.96 2.84 -13.72
N PRO A 3 -11.87 2.06 -13.79
CA PRO A 3 -11.77 0.81 -13.05
C PRO A 3 -11.91 1.06 -11.55
N SER A 4 -12.68 0.21 -10.86
CA SER A 4 -12.78 0.20 -9.40
C SER A 4 -11.75 -0.77 -8.86
N PHE A 5 -10.74 -0.24 -8.18
CA PHE A 5 -9.73 -1.04 -7.48
C PHE A 5 -10.20 -1.39 -6.06
N PRO A 6 -9.88 -2.57 -5.53
CA PRO A 6 -10.15 -2.91 -4.13
C PRO A 6 -9.44 -1.92 -3.18
N PRO A 7 -9.99 -1.64 -2.00
CA PRO A 7 -9.32 -0.83 -1.00
C PRO A 7 -8.04 -1.54 -0.48
N ALA A 8 -7.03 -0.74 -0.12
CA ALA A 8 -5.79 -1.21 0.50
C ALA A 8 -5.32 -0.25 1.61
N VAL A 9 -4.45 -0.74 2.49
CA VAL A 9 -3.87 0.03 3.60
C VAL A 9 -2.38 -0.28 3.73
N LEU A 10 -1.58 0.74 3.99
CA LEU A 10 -0.21 0.63 4.51
C LEU A 10 -0.21 1.10 5.98
N ALA A 11 0.12 0.21 6.89
CA ALA A 11 0.26 0.50 8.31
C ALA A 11 1.74 0.46 8.72
N LEU A 12 2.20 1.50 9.42
CA LEU A 12 3.58 1.59 9.91
C LEU A 12 3.65 1.26 11.40
N ALA A 13 4.84 0.85 11.85
CA ALA A 13 5.07 0.46 13.24
C ALA A 13 4.86 1.60 14.25
N ASP A 14 4.94 2.85 13.81
CA ASP A 14 4.66 4.05 14.64
C ASP A 14 3.14 4.34 14.79
N GLY A 15 2.29 3.52 14.17
CA GLY A 15 0.84 3.68 14.16
C GLY A 15 0.31 4.54 13.01
N SER A 16 1.16 5.05 12.12
CA SER A 16 0.72 5.78 10.93
C SER A 16 -0.03 4.86 9.97
N ILE A 17 -1.16 5.34 9.43
CA ILE A 17 -2.03 4.60 8.51
C ILE A 17 -2.18 5.41 7.21
N PHE A 18 -1.93 4.76 6.07
CA PHE A 18 -2.14 5.31 4.74
C PHE A 18 -3.16 4.46 3.98
N SER A 19 -4.32 5.04 3.67
CA SER A 19 -5.36 4.39 2.87
C SER A 19 -5.07 4.55 1.38
N GLY A 20 -5.26 3.48 0.60
CA GLY A 20 -5.00 3.46 -0.83
C GLY A 20 -5.87 2.46 -1.59
N GLN A 21 -5.46 2.16 -2.81
CA GLN A 21 -6.11 1.19 -3.69
C GLN A 21 -5.13 0.07 -4.02
N SER A 22 -5.61 -1.18 -4.04
CA SER A 22 -4.79 -2.33 -4.42
C SER A 22 -4.63 -2.38 -5.95
N ILE A 23 -3.39 -2.43 -6.41
CA ILE A 23 -3.03 -2.56 -7.83
C ILE A 23 -2.29 -3.87 -8.14
N GLY A 24 -2.16 -4.76 -7.15
CA GLY A 24 -1.42 -6.03 -7.23
C GLY A 24 -2.26 -7.26 -6.92
N ALA A 25 -1.60 -8.36 -6.55
CA ALA A 25 -2.27 -9.59 -6.13
C ALA A 25 -3.01 -9.40 -4.78
N PRO A 26 -4.12 -10.12 -4.55
CA PRO A 26 -4.81 -10.09 -3.26
C PRO A 26 -3.95 -10.75 -2.17
N GLY A 27 -3.91 -10.13 -1.00
CA GLY A 27 -3.20 -10.65 0.17
C GLY A 27 -2.70 -9.54 1.08
N GLU A 28 -1.93 -9.94 2.08
CA GLU A 28 -1.21 -9.07 2.99
C GLU A 28 0.26 -9.48 3.05
N THR A 29 1.14 -8.53 3.31
CA THR A 29 2.57 -8.78 3.54
C THR A 29 3.09 -7.81 4.57
N SER A 30 4.12 -8.22 5.30
CA SER A 30 4.84 -7.37 6.26
C SER A 30 6.32 -7.30 5.90
N GLY A 31 6.96 -6.19 6.26
CA GLY A 31 8.36 -5.95 5.94
C GLY A 31 8.79 -4.53 6.30
N GLU A 32 10.07 -4.24 6.08
CA GLU A 32 10.62 -2.90 6.22
C GLU A 32 10.17 -2.02 5.06
N VAL A 33 9.71 -0.81 5.39
CA VAL A 33 9.36 0.21 4.38
C VAL A 33 10.60 1.06 4.13
N VAL A 34 11.07 1.06 2.88
CA VAL A 34 12.19 1.89 2.41
C VAL A 34 11.73 2.78 1.24
N PHE A 35 12.45 3.87 0.98
CA PHE A 35 12.20 4.74 -0.19
C PHE A 35 13.46 4.84 -1.06
N ASN A 36 13.27 5.05 -2.36
CA ASN A 36 14.33 5.26 -3.33
C ASN A 36 14.05 6.54 -4.13
N THR A 37 15.05 7.40 -4.30
CA THR A 37 14.93 8.69 -5.00
C THR A 37 15.33 8.62 -6.48
N ALA A 38 15.59 7.43 -7.02
CA ALA A 38 15.82 7.23 -8.44
C ALA A 38 14.56 7.59 -9.26
N LEU A 39 14.78 8.17 -10.45
CA LEU A 39 13.75 8.40 -11.47
C LEU A 39 13.73 7.26 -12.49
#